data_AF-A0A345IRM1-F1
#
_entry.id   AF-A0A345IRM1-F1
#
_cell.length_a   1.000
_cell.length_b   1.000
_cell.length_c   1.000
_cell.angle_alpha   90.00
_cell.angle_beta   90.00
_cell.angle_gamma   90.00
#
_symmetry.space_group_name_H-M   'P 1'
#
loop_
_entity.id
_entity.type
_entity.pdbx_description
1 polymer ?
#
loop_
_entity_poly.entity_id
_entity_poly.type
_entity_poly.pdbx_seq_one_letter_code
_entity_poly.pdbx_strand_id
1 'polypeptide(L)'
;MLHPDKQHEAGLFIRVGAVIRGETEITWGEPVYLAPITTRNSPLWKTAPKQQIAYLAVKYWARLYCPEVILGVYTPDEFDTPLPRVERDVTPPATSAAGVNSLINGKKPEKEIKMVNQDERSPDDLLAAFTEAANKAASVEELDKAYKYGAHVLAPHEEQLQAATDVYNIRRDELNEVPM
;
A
#
# COMPACT_ATOMS: atom_id res chain seq x y z
N MET A 1 -30.74 19.65 22.39
CA MET A 1 -29.59 19.45 23.30
C MET A 1 -28.42 18.94 22.47
N LEU A 2 -27.29 19.66 22.45
CA LEU A 2 -26.07 19.19 21.81
C LEU A 2 -25.51 18.01 22.61
N HIS A 3 -25.00 16.97 21.93
CA HIS A 3 -24.33 15.85 22.59
C HIS A 3 -23.19 16.41 23.49
N PRO A 4 -23.00 15.93 24.73
CA PRO A 4 -22.03 16.49 25.68
C PRO A 4 -20.60 16.57 25.12
N ASP A 5 -20.24 15.66 24.21
CA ASP A 5 -18.94 15.61 23.53
C ASP A 5 -18.74 16.69 22.44
N LYS A 6 -19.80 17.39 22.02
CA LYS A 6 -19.78 18.36 20.91
C LYS A 6 -19.80 19.81 21.36
N GLN A 7 -19.68 20.09 22.66
CA GLN A 7 -19.70 21.47 23.17
C GLN A 7 -18.56 22.32 22.57
N HIS A 8 -17.39 21.73 22.36
CA HIS A 8 -16.24 22.40 21.71
C HIS A 8 -16.45 22.66 20.21
N GLU A 9 -17.48 22.08 19.58
CA GLU A 9 -17.80 22.26 18.16
C GLU A 9 -18.90 23.30 17.93
N ALA A 10 -19.53 23.81 19.00
CA ALA A 10 -20.61 24.76 18.91
C ALA A 10 -20.12 26.06 18.24
N GLY A 11 -20.84 26.52 17.21
CA GLY A 11 -20.48 27.73 16.46
C GLY A 11 -19.30 27.57 15.49
N LEU A 12 -18.61 26.43 15.46
CA LEU A 12 -17.57 26.18 14.46
C LEU A 12 -18.21 25.87 13.11
N PHE A 13 -17.85 26.66 12.10
CA PHE A 13 -18.26 26.44 10.72
C PHE A 13 -17.16 26.81 9.75
N ILE A 14 -17.33 26.39 8.51
CA ILE A 14 -16.60 26.90 7.37
C ILE A 14 -17.57 27.35 6.29
N ARG A 15 -17.12 28.24 5.42
CA ARG A 15 -17.87 28.68 4.25
C ARG A 15 -16.95 28.62 3.03
N VAL A 16 -17.46 28.08 1.94
CA VAL A 16 -16.72 27.97 0.67
C VAL A 16 -17.39 28.88 -0.35
N GLY A 17 -16.58 29.52 -1.18
CA GLY A 17 -17.03 30.29 -2.32
C GLY A 17 -15.98 30.30 -3.40
N ALA A 18 -16.41 30.50 -4.64
CA ALA A 18 -15.54 30.66 -5.79
C ALA A 18 -16.17 31.66 -6.77
N VAL A 19 -15.33 32.26 -7.61
CA VAL A 19 -15.79 33.08 -8.73
C VAL A 19 -16.06 32.14 -9.91
N ILE A 20 -17.30 32.07 -10.36
CA ILE A 20 -17.69 31.19 -11.48
C ILE A 20 -17.27 31.86 -12.79
N ARG A 21 -16.96 31.05 -13.81
CA ARG A 21 -16.57 31.56 -15.13
C ARG A 21 -17.68 32.45 -15.69
N GLY A 22 -17.34 33.70 -15.98
CA GLY A 22 -18.29 34.71 -16.49
C GLY A 22 -18.89 35.60 -15.40
N GLU A 23 -18.66 35.29 -14.13
CA GLU A 23 -19.02 36.12 -12.99
C GLU A 23 -17.81 36.93 -12.51
N THR A 24 -18.09 38.07 -11.86
CA THR A 24 -17.07 38.93 -11.23
C THR A 24 -17.08 38.87 -9.71
N GLU A 25 -18.18 38.39 -9.13
CA GLU A 25 -18.38 38.28 -7.69
C GLU A 25 -18.16 36.84 -7.21
N ILE A 26 -17.89 36.70 -5.91
CA ILE A 26 -17.72 35.38 -5.30
C ILE A 26 -19.11 34.79 -5.06
N THR A 27 -19.38 33.66 -5.68
CA THR A 27 -20.57 32.86 -5.37
C THR A 27 -20.30 32.05 -4.12
N TRP A 28 -20.85 32.51 -3.00
CA TRP A 28 -20.69 31.88 -1.70
C TRP A 28 -21.72 30.76 -1.48
N GLY A 29 -21.28 29.65 -0.87
CA GLY A 29 -22.17 28.61 -0.35
C GLY A 29 -22.70 28.92 1.04
N GLU A 30 -23.59 28.05 1.51
CA GLU A 30 -24.06 28.08 2.89
C GLU A 30 -22.95 27.70 3.89
N PRO A 31 -22.92 28.32 5.08
CA PRO A 31 -22.03 27.91 6.16
C PRO A 31 -22.28 26.44 6.56
N VAL A 32 -21.22 25.63 6.57
CA VAL A 32 -21.27 24.25 7.04
C VAL A 32 -20.77 24.19 8.48
N TYR A 33 -21.71 24.01 9.41
CA TYR A 33 -21.43 23.89 10.84
C TYR A 33 -20.96 22.49 11.21
N LEU A 34 -19.98 22.39 12.10
CA LEU A 34 -19.40 21.12 12.52
C LEU A 34 -20.32 20.32 13.46
N ALA A 35 -20.94 21.01 14.42
CA ALA A 35 -21.76 20.37 15.46
C ALA A 35 -22.96 19.56 14.91
N PRO A 36 -23.74 20.05 13.92
CA PRO A 36 -24.86 19.31 13.35
C PRO A 36 -24.46 18.06 12.54
N ILE A 37 -23.19 17.91 12.16
CA ILE A 37 -22.73 16.75 11.38
C ILE A 37 -22.67 15.53 12.30
N THR A 38 -23.69 14.67 12.20
CA THR A 38 -23.83 13.45 13.00
C THR A 38 -23.05 12.28 12.38
N THR A 39 -23.18 12.07 11.07
CA THR A 39 -22.55 10.95 10.37
C THR A 39 -21.11 11.25 10.00
N ARG A 40 -20.15 10.55 10.63
CA ARG A 40 -18.70 10.74 10.45
C ARG A 40 -17.98 9.43 10.09
N ASN A 41 -18.32 8.87 8.93
CA ASN A 41 -17.89 7.53 8.50
C ASN A 41 -16.42 7.41 8.05
N SER A 42 -15.61 8.45 8.22
CA SER A 42 -14.20 8.48 7.83
C SER A 42 -13.30 8.64 9.06
N PRO A 43 -12.20 7.87 9.18
CA PRO A 43 -11.22 8.09 10.24
C PRO A 43 -10.58 9.49 10.17
N LEU A 44 -10.63 10.16 9.01
CA LEU A 44 -10.13 11.53 8.83
C LEU A 44 -10.87 12.56 9.69
N TRP A 45 -12.08 12.26 10.17
CA TRP A 45 -12.75 13.13 11.15
C TRP A 45 -11.97 13.25 12.47
N LYS A 46 -11.12 12.26 12.80
CA LYS A 46 -10.26 12.29 13.99
C LYS A 46 -8.88 12.85 13.68
N THR A 47 -8.26 12.39 12.60
CA THR A 47 -6.87 12.74 12.27
C THR A 47 -6.72 14.05 11.49
N ALA A 48 -7.71 14.41 10.68
CA ALA A 48 -7.70 15.60 9.82
C ALA A 48 -9.10 16.27 9.73
N PRO A 49 -9.71 16.68 10.87
CA PRO A 49 -11.08 17.19 10.90
C PRO A 49 -11.31 18.42 10.02
N LYS A 50 -10.31 19.31 9.92
CA LYS A 50 -10.36 20.51 9.07
C LYS A 50 -10.49 20.16 7.59
N GLN A 51 -9.73 19.16 7.13
CA GLN A 51 -9.79 18.70 5.75
C GLN A 51 -11.15 18.07 5.46
N GLN A 52 -11.67 17.30 6.41
CA GLN A 52 -12.90 16.56 6.22
C GLN A 52 -14.13 17.48 6.17
N ILE A 53 -14.20 18.51 7.03
CA ILE A 53 -15.25 19.51 6.94
C ILE A 53 -15.10 20.35 5.66
N ALA A 54 -13.88 20.74 5.28
CA ALA A 54 -13.59 21.46 4.02
C ALA A 54 -14.08 20.69 2.80
N TYR A 55 -13.76 19.40 2.70
CA TYR A 55 -14.25 18.53 1.65
C TYR A 55 -15.78 18.51 1.59
N LEU A 56 -16.45 18.41 2.74
CA LEU A 56 -17.92 18.40 2.79
C LEU A 56 -18.52 19.71 2.27
N ALA A 57 -17.96 20.86 2.67
CA ALA A 57 -18.44 22.16 2.21
C ALA A 57 -18.20 22.39 0.72
N VAL A 58 -17.02 22.03 0.19
CA VAL A 58 -16.73 22.08 -1.24
C VAL A 58 -17.68 21.19 -2.02
N LYS A 59 -17.94 19.97 -1.53
CA LYS A 59 -18.86 19.02 -2.13
C LYS A 59 -20.30 19.55 -2.20
N TYR A 60 -20.78 20.22 -1.16
CA TYR A 60 -22.11 20.84 -1.17
C TYR A 60 -22.17 22.05 -2.10
N TRP A 61 -21.14 22.91 -2.08
CA TRP A 61 -21.04 24.06 -2.97
C TRP A 61 -21.03 23.65 -4.45
N ALA A 62 -20.16 22.72 -4.81
CA ALA A 62 -20.02 22.26 -6.19
C ALA A 62 -21.30 21.57 -6.70
N ARG A 63 -22.05 20.86 -5.85
CA ARG A 63 -23.35 20.29 -6.26
C ARG A 63 -24.40 21.33 -6.63
N LEU A 64 -24.34 22.51 -6.04
CA LEU A 64 -25.31 23.58 -6.31
C LEU A 64 -24.92 24.38 -7.54
N TYR A 65 -23.63 24.69 -7.71
CA TYR A 65 -23.18 25.69 -8.69
C TYR A 65 -22.35 25.12 -9.83
N CYS A 66 -21.71 23.97 -9.65
CA CYS A 66 -20.92 23.28 -10.68
C CYS A 66 -21.18 21.76 -10.67
N PRO A 67 -22.45 21.29 -10.74
CA PRO A 67 -22.78 19.88 -10.65
C PRO A 67 -22.11 19.05 -11.75
N GLU A 68 -21.88 19.66 -12.90
CA GLU A 68 -21.20 19.07 -14.04
C GLU A 68 -19.79 18.58 -13.65
N VAL A 69 -19.04 19.34 -12.84
CA VAL A 69 -17.68 18.98 -12.40
C VAL A 69 -17.68 17.71 -11.54
N ILE A 70 -18.77 17.42 -10.83
CA ILE A 70 -18.92 16.21 -10.00
C ILE A 70 -19.37 15.01 -10.83
N LEU A 71 -20.17 15.25 -11.88
CA LEU A 71 -20.74 14.20 -12.72
C LEU A 71 -19.81 13.76 -13.86
N GLY A 72 -18.68 14.45 -14.04
CA GLY A 72 -17.76 14.24 -15.15
C GLY A 72 -18.26 15.01 -16.38
N VAL A 73 -17.63 16.15 -16.66
CA VAL A 73 -17.93 16.95 -17.85
C VAL A 73 -17.03 16.53 -18.97
N TYR A 74 -17.61 16.32 -20.14
CA TYR A 74 -16.83 16.27 -21.36
C TYR A 74 -16.28 17.65 -21.67
N THR A 75 -14.96 17.81 -21.58
CA THR A 75 -14.33 19.06 -22.00
C THR A 75 -14.30 19.12 -23.54
N PRO A 76 -14.35 20.29 -24.18
CA PRO A 76 -14.41 20.40 -25.64
C PRO A 76 -13.28 19.65 -26.36
N ASP A 77 -12.10 19.58 -25.74
CA ASP A 77 -10.94 18.81 -26.22
C ASP A 77 -11.16 17.29 -26.23
N GLU A 78 -12.10 16.77 -25.45
CA GLU A 78 -12.50 15.35 -25.51
C GLU A 78 -13.32 15.04 -26.78
N PHE A 79 -13.94 16.04 -27.41
CA PHE A 79 -14.66 15.90 -28.68
C PHE A 79 -13.78 16.16 -29.92
N ASP A 80 -12.74 16.98 -29.78
CA ASP A 80 -11.84 17.35 -30.89
C ASP A 80 -10.75 16.30 -31.18
N THR A 81 -10.68 15.19 -30.42
CA THR A 81 -9.76 14.09 -30.74
C THR A 81 -10.13 13.46 -32.10
N PRO A 82 -9.32 13.60 -33.17
CA PRO A 82 -9.70 13.20 -34.54
C PRO A 82 -9.81 11.69 -34.77
N LEU A 83 -9.60 10.88 -33.73
CA LEU A 83 -9.60 9.43 -33.79
C LEU A 83 -10.40 8.91 -32.60
N PRO A 84 -11.45 8.10 -32.81
CA PRO A 84 -12.08 7.38 -31.71
C PRO A 84 -10.98 6.56 -31.03
N ARG A 85 -10.76 6.76 -29.72
CA ARG A 85 -9.87 5.89 -28.96
C ARG A 85 -10.43 4.50 -29.08
N VAL A 86 -9.74 3.61 -29.81
CA VAL A 86 -10.09 2.20 -29.88
C VAL A 86 -10.04 1.68 -28.45
N GLU A 87 -11.20 1.27 -27.93
CA GLU A 87 -11.31 0.72 -26.59
C GLU A 87 -10.34 -0.46 -26.48
N ARG A 88 -9.40 -0.37 -25.54
CA ARG A 88 -8.50 -1.48 -25.26
C ARG A 88 -9.27 -2.49 -24.43
N ASP A 89 -9.37 -3.72 -24.93
CA ASP A 89 -9.87 -4.83 -24.11
C ASP A 89 -8.92 -5.02 -22.92
N VAL A 90 -9.45 -4.77 -21.73
CA VAL A 90 -8.78 -4.95 -20.45
C VAL A 90 -9.33 -6.15 -19.69
N THR A 91 -10.23 -6.92 -20.32
CA THR A 91 -10.76 -8.16 -19.75
C THR A 91 -9.58 -9.11 -19.51
N PRO A 92 -9.27 -9.45 -18.25
CA PRO A 92 -8.28 -10.47 -17.99
C PRO A 92 -8.75 -11.78 -18.65
N PRO A 93 -7.86 -12.58 -19.28
CA PRO A 93 -8.26 -13.89 -19.78
C PRO A 93 -8.91 -14.67 -18.64
N ALA A 94 -10.07 -15.26 -18.88
CA ALA A 94 -10.86 -15.94 -17.86
C ALA A 94 -10.01 -17.01 -17.16
N THR A 95 -9.54 -16.70 -15.96
CA THR A 95 -9.06 -17.72 -15.02
C THR A 95 -10.33 -18.44 -14.57
N SER A 96 -10.36 -19.76 -14.72
CA SER A 96 -11.52 -20.61 -14.45
C SER A 96 -12.23 -20.21 -13.14
N ALA A 97 -13.55 -20.39 -13.07
CA ALA A 97 -14.37 -20.05 -11.89
C ALA A 97 -13.85 -20.66 -10.57
N ALA A 98 -12.99 -21.68 -10.65
CA ALA A 98 -12.24 -22.22 -9.52
C ALA A 98 -11.33 -21.19 -8.82
N GLY A 99 -10.76 -20.23 -9.54
CA GLY A 99 -9.88 -19.19 -8.95
C GLY A 99 -10.64 -18.13 -8.16
N VAL A 100 -11.89 -17.83 -8.54
CA VAL A 100 -12.71 -16.78 -7.89
C VAL A 100 -13.22 -17.26 -6.53
N ASN A 101 -13.58 -18.53 -6.39
CA ASN A 101 -14.01 -19.11 -5.11
C ASN A 101 -12.88 -19.15 -4.05
N SER A 102 -11.62 -19.29 -4.47
CA SER A 102 -10.45 -19.25 -3.57
C SER A 102 -10.18 -17.85 -2.99
N LEU A 103 -10.63 -16.79 -3.67
CA LEU A 103 -10.47 -15.39 -3.23
C LEU A 103 -11.54 -14.96 -2.21
N ILE A 104 -12.72 -15.56 -2.23
CA ILE A 104 -13.84 -15.22 -1.34
C ILE A 104 -13.69 -15.89 0.04
N ASN A 105 -13.12 -17.10 0.09
CA ASN A 105 -12.86 -17.83 1.33
C ASN A 105 -11.39 -17.75 1.81
N GLY A 106 -10.52 -17.05 1.09
CA GLY A 106 -9.12 -16.86 1.46
C GLY A 106 -8.97 -15.85 2.60
N LYS A 107 -8.56 -16.31 3.78
CA LYS A 107 -7.85 -15.48 4.78
C LYS A 107 -6.87 -14.58 4.03
N LYS A 108 -6.92 -13.26 4.26
CA LYS A 108 -5.98 -12.30 3.64
C LYS A 108 -4.55 -12.82 3.79
N PRO A 109 -3.81 -13.10 2.70
CA PRO A 109 -2.37 -13.23 2.82
C PRO A 109 -1.84 -11.84 3.18
N GLU A 110 -1.08 -11.80 4.26
CA GLU A 110 -0.19 -10.68 4.56
C GLU A 110 0.73 -10.46 3.35
N LYS A 111 1.07 -9.20 3.08
CA LYS A 111 1.83 -8.76 1.91
C LYS A 111 2.98 -9.72 1.57
N GLU A 112 2.83 -10.44 0.47
CA GLU A 112 3.94 -11.12 -0.19
C GLU A 112 4.91 -10.06 -0.75
N ILE A 113 6.01 -9.89 -0.02
CA ILE A 113 7.27 -9.49 -0.61
C ILE A 113 7.57 -10.54 -1.68
N LYS A 114 7.84 -10.12 -2.92
CA LYS A 114 8.19 -11.03 -4.03
C LYS A 114 9.30 -11.99 -3.61
N MET A 115 8.94 -13.21 -3.20
CA MET A 115 9.85 -14.33 -3.13
C MET A 115 9.82 -15.00 -4.49
N VAL A 116 10.96 -14.92 -5.17
CA VAL A 116 11.27 -15.71 -6.36
C VAL A 116 11.00 -17.18 -6.03
N ASN A 117 10.23 -17.87 -6.88
CA ASN A 117 9.92 -19.30 -6.81
C ASN A 117 11.06 -20.11 -6.19
N GLN A 118 10.81 -20.71 -5.04
CA GLN A 118 11.78 -21.50 -4.28
C GLN A 118 11.37 -22.97 -4.16
N ASP A 119 10.50 -23.44 -5.04
CA ASP A 119 10.24 -24.87 -5.20
C ASP A 119 11.16 -25.40 -6.32
N GLU A 120 11.94 -26.42 -5.97
CA GLU A 120 12.99 -27.13 -6.74
C GLU A 120 14.46 -26.70 -6.58
N ARG A 121 14.88 -26.09 -5.46
CA ARG A 121 16.31 -26.16 -5.10
C ARG A 121 16.59 -27.46 -4.37
N SER A 122 17.42 -28.32 -4.96
CA SER A 122 17.91 -29.52 -4.29
C SER A 122 18.61 -29.13 -2.98
N PRO A 123 18.61 -29.99 -1.93
CA PRO A 123 19.40 -29.73 -0.71
C PRO A 123 20.86 -29.39 -1.00
N ASP A 124 21.41 -29.96 -2.07
CA ASP A 124 22.78 -29.69 -2.51
C ASP A 124 22.94 -28.30 -3.14
N ASP A 125 21.93 -27.80 -3.86
CA ASP A 125 21.93 -26.43 -4.41
C ASP A 125 21.82 -25.39 -3.30
N LEU A 126 21.07 -25.72 -2.25
CA LEU A 126 20.92 -24.89 -1.06
C LEU A 126 22.22 -24.83 -0.25
N LEU A 127 22.90 -25.97 -0.10
CA LEU A 127 24.23 -26.04 0.50
C LEU A 127 25.24 -25.24 -0.32
N ALA A 128 25.28 -25.41 -1.65
CA ALA A 128 26.17 -24.67 -2.54
C ALA A 128 25.96 -23.15 -2.46
N ALA A 129 24.70 -22.71 -2.45
CA ALA A 129 24.35 -21.30 -2.29
C ALA A 129 24.79 -20.74 -0.92
N PHE A 130 24.63 -21.52 0.15
CA PHE A 130 25.14 -21.15 1.46
C PHE A 130 26.67 -21.04 1.48
N THR A 131 27.39 -22.02 0.93
CA THR A 131 28.86 -22.00 0.84
C THR A 131 29.36 -20.80 0.05
N GLU A 132 28.70 -20.43 -1.05
CA GLU A 132 29.04 -19.23 -1.82
C GLU A 132 28.80 -17.94 -0.99
N ALA A 133 27.69 -17.87 -0.26
CA ALA A 133 27.39 -16.74 0.62
C ALA A 133 28.37 -16.63 1.80
N ALA A 134 28.78 -17.75 2.40
CA ALA A 134 29.76 -17.81 3.47
C ALA A 134 31.14 -17.31 3.01
N ASN A 135 31.58 -17.71 1.81
CA ASN A 135 32.85 -17.25 1.24
C ASN A 135 32.85 -15.74 0.92
N LYS A 136 31.69 -15.18 0.55
CA LYS A 136 31.56 -13.73 0.27
C LYS A 136 31.36 -12.88 1.52
N ALA A 137 31.04 -13.48 2.66
CA ALA A 137 30.84 -12.74 3.90
C ALA A 137 32.13 -12.02 4.31
N ALA A 138 32.03 -10.71 4.52
CA ALA A 138 33.14 -9.84 4.91
C ALA A 138 33.26 -9.68 6.44
N SER A 139 32.24 -10.13 7.19
CA SER A 139 32.20 -10.05 8.64
C SER A 139 31.49 -11.26 9.25
N VAL A 140 31.73 -11.50 10.54
CA VAL A 140 31.08 -12.57 11.31
C VAL A 140 29.57 -12.34 11.39
N GLU A 141 29.10 -11.09 11.47
CA GLU A 141 27.67 -10.78 11.52
C GLU A 141 26.91 -11.15 10.22
N GLU A 142 27.55 -10.96 9.07
CA GLU A 142 27.00 -11.37 7.77
C GLU A 142 26.97 -12.89 7.64
N LEU A 143 28.03 -13.56 8.11
CA LEU A 143 28.13 -15.01 8.14
C LEU A 143 27.05 -15.64 9.04
N ASP A 144 26.82 -15.09 10.24
CA ASP A 144 25.77 -15.52 11.17
C ASP A 144 24.37 -15.44 10.56
N LYS A 145 24.12 -14.36 9.81
CA LYS A 145 22.84 -14.14 9.14
C LYS A 145 22.61 -15.15 8.02
N ALA A 146 23.66 -15.43 7.23
CA ALA A 146 23.61 -16.46 6.19
C ALA A 146 23.41 -17.86 6.78
N TYR A 147 24.09 -18.17 7.89
CA TYR A 147 23.98 -19.47 8.55
C TYR A 147 22.60 -19.70 9.18
N LYS A 148 21.99 -18.69 9.81
CA LYS A 148 20.61 -18.79 10.34
C LYS A 148 19.61 -19.17 9.25
N TYR A 149 19.75 -18.59 8.07
CA TYR A 149 18.90 -18.92 6.93
C TYR A 149 19.20 -20.33 6.38
N GLY A 150 20.49 -20.64 6.15
CA GLY A 150 20.90 -21.95 5.65
C GLY A 150 20.49 -23.11 6.59
N ALA A 151 20.70 -22.94 7.89
CA ALA A 151 20.33 -23.92 8.90
C ALA A 151 18.81 -24.15 8.99
N HIS A 152 18.00 -23.10 8.82
CA HIS A 152 16.55 -23.24 8.81
C HIS A 152 16.05 -24.02 7.58
N VAL A 153 16.65 -23.78 6.41
CA VAL A 153 16.23 -24.42 5.16
C VAL A 153 16.77 -25.86 5.06
N LEU A 154 17.98 -26.12 5.57
CA LEU A 154 18.61 -27.44 5.58
C LEU A 154 18.23 -28.28 6.80
N ALA A 155 17.43 -27.77 7.74
CA ALA A 155 16.99 -28.50 8.94
C ALA A 155 16.43 -29.92 8.69
N PRO A 156 15.70 -30.20 7.59
CA PRO A 156 15.21 -31.55 7.28
C PRO A 156 16.29 -32.50 6.72
N HIS A 157 17.48 -31.98 6.36
CA HIS A 157 18.54 -32.67 5.63
C HIS A 157 19.82 -32.70 6.48
N GLU A 158 19.93 -33.68 7.35
CA GLU A 158 20.96 -33.77 8.40
C GLU A 158 22.41 -33.73 7.84
N GLU A 159 22.67 -34.41 6.71
CA GLU A 159 24.00 -34.41 6.08
C GLU A 159 24.41 -33.03 5.55
N GLN A 160 23.52 -32.36 4.82
CA GLN A 160 23.76 -31.03 4.27
C GLN A 160 23.81 -29.96 5.37
N LEU A 161 23.01 -30.12 6.43
CA LEU A 161 23.07 -29.24 7.60
C LEU A 161 24.40 -29.36 8.34
N GLN A 162 24.92 -30.58 8.49
CA GLN A 162 26.23 -30.81 9.10
C GLN A 162 27.34 -30.17 8.25
N ALA A 163 27.32 -30.39 6.93
CA ALA A 163 28.28 -29.78 6.01
C ALA A 163 28.22 -28.23 6.04
N ALA A 164 27.02 -27.65 6.09
CA ALA A 164 26.86 -26.19 6.24
C ALA A 164 27.42 -25.68 7.58
N THR A 165 27.25 -26.45 8.66
CA THR A 165 27.77 -26.12 9.99
C THR A 165 29.30 -26.17 10.04
N ASP A 166 29.90 -27.14 9.37
CA ASP A 166 31.36 -27.24 9.25
C ASP A 166 31.94 -26.05 8.48
N VAL A 167 31.32 -25.70 7.33
CA VAL A 167 31.71 -24.52 6.53
C VAL A 167 31.58 -23.22 7.34
N TYR A 168 30.50 -23.08 8.11
CA TYR A 168 30.28 -21.93 8.98
C TYR A 168 31.39 -21.81 10.04
N ASN A 169 31.71 -22.90 10.74
CA ASN A 169 32.74 -22.88 11.78
C ASN A 169 34.12 -22.54 11.19
N ILE A 170 34.50 -23.15 10.06
CA ILE A 170 35.76 -22.86 9.36
C ILE A 170 35.83 -21.37 8.99
N ARG A 171 34.80 -20.85 8.32
CA ARG A 171 34.79 -19.45 7.84
C ARG A 171 34.78 -18.45 9.00
N ARG A 172 34.10 -18.78 10.09
CA ARG A 172 34.07 -17.96 11.31
C ARG A 172 35.45 -17.91 11.95
N ASP A 173 36.13 -19.05 12.03
CA ASP A 173 37.47 -19.12 12.61
C ASP A 173 38.48 -18.38 11.72
N GLU A 174 38.41 -18.51 10.39
CA GLU A 174 39.20 -17.71 9.44
C GLU A 174 39.00 -16.20 9.61
N LEU A 175 37.74 -15.74 9.73
CA LEU A 175 37.41 -14.33 9.93
C LEU A 175 37.90 -13.79 11.27
N ASN A 176 38.04 -14.66 12.27
CA ASN A 176 38.58 -14.30 13.59
C ASN A 176 40.11 -14.38 13.65
N GLU A 177 40.75 -15.20 12.82
CA GLU A 177 42.21 -15.37 12.76
C GLU A 177 42.92 -14.35 11.86
N VAL A 178 42.20 -13.51 11.09
CA VAL A 178 42.83 -12.45 10.27
C VAL A 178 43.61 -11.49 11.19
N PRO A 179 44.96 -11.45 11.11
CA PRO A 179 45.73 -10.48 11.86
C PRO A 179 45.46 -9.10 11.29
N MET A 180 45.09 -8.15 12.15
CA MET A 180 44.93 -6.73 11.84
C MET A 180 46.15 -6.16 11.10
#